data_AF-A0A2T1EEU3-F1
#
_entry.id   AF-A0A2T1EEU3-F1
#
_cell.length_a   1.000
_cell.length_b   1.000
_cell.length_c   1.000
_cell.angle_alpha   90.00
_cell.angle_beta   90.00
_cell.angle_gamma   90.00
#
_symmetry.space_group_name_H-M   'P 1'
#
loop_
_entity.id
_entity.type
_entity.pdbx_description
1 polymer ?
#
loop_
_entity_poly.entity_id
_entity_poly.type
_entity_poly.pdbx_seq_one_letter_code
_entity_poly.pdbx_strand_id
1 'polypeptide(L)' 'MPTNIILLFQPSHSPETNPIERVWQHFKLGLRWQLPKNLDALRLLMRARLEAMTKEVIASIVG' A
#
# COMPACT_ATOMS: atom_id res chain seq x y z
N MET A 1 12.97 -9.66 -19.50
CA MET A 1 12.98 -9.04 -18.16
C MET A 1 14.34 -8.39 -17.93
N PRO A 2 14.42 -7.25 -17.24
CA PRO A 2 15.70 -6.68 -16.79
C PRO A 2 16.47 -7.67 -15.90
N THR A 3 17.80 -7.75 -16.03
CA THR A 3 18.64 -8.69 -15.27
C THR A 3 18.74 -8.36 -13.78
N ASN A 4 18.31 -7.17 -13.38
CA ASN A 4 18.31 -6.66 -12.01
C ASN A 4 16.98 -6.84 -11.27
N ILE A 5 16.05 -7.64 -11.79
CA ILE A 5 14.75 -7.91 -11.18
C ILE A 5 14.66 -9.40 -10.84
N ILE A 6 14.40 -9.70 -9.57
CA ILE A 6 14.13 -11.06 -9.08
C ILE A 6 12.63 -11.18 -8.87
N LEU A 7 12.05 -12.28 -9.36
CA LEU A 7 10.66 -12.64 -9.10
C LEU A 7 10.61 -13.47 -7.81
N LEU A 8 9.82 -13.01 -6.85
CA LEU A 8 9.53 -13.77 -5.63
C LEU A 8 8.25 -14.57 -5.85
N PHE A 9 8.28 -15.86 -5.48
CA PHE A 9 7.10 -16.71 -5.53
C PHE A 9 6.05 -16.21 -4.54
N GLN A 10 4.80 -16.12 -4.99
CA GLN A 10 3.65 -15.78 -4.15
C GLN A 10 2.62 -16.91 -4.23
N PRO A 11 2.35 -17.62 -3.12
CA PRO A 11 1.36 -18.68 -3.12
C PRO A 11 -0.05 -18.11 -3.37
N SER A 12 -0.87 -18.90 -4.07
CA SER A 12 -2.28 -18.55 -4.30
C SER A 12 -3.05 -18.46 -2.99
N HIS A 13 -3.96 -17.50 -2.88
CA HIS A 13 -4.82 -17.29 -1.71
C HIS A 13 -4.09 -17.08 -0.37
N SER A 14 -2.83 -16.62 -0.41
CA SER A 14 -2.00 -16.37 0.77
C SER A 14 -1.60 -14.90 0.94
N PRO A 15 -2.57 -13.98 1.15
CA PRO A 15 -2.29 -12.54 1.30
C PRO A 15 -1.35 -12.22 2.46
N GLU A 16 -1.33 -13.06 3.51
CA GLU A 16 -0.46 -12.92 4.68
C GLU A 16 1.03 -13.01 4.35
N THR A 17 1.38 -13.65 3.22
CA THR A 17 2.76 -13.82 2.76
C THR A 17 3.24 -12.65 1.90
N ASN A 18 2.32 -11.80 1.42
CA ASN A 18 2.64 -10.68 0.55
C ASN A 18 2.69 -9.35 1.34
N PRO A 19 3.88 -8.77 1.60
CA PRO A 19 4.01 -7.58 2.45
C PRO A 19 3.17 -6.38 2.00
N ILE A 20 2.89 -6.25 0.70
CA ILE A 20 2.08 -5.15 0.16
C ILE A 20 0.65 -5.17 0.72
N GLU A 21 0.12 -6.33 1.11
CA GLU A 21 -1.24 -6.43 1.66
C GLU A 21 -1.34 -5.73 3.03
N ARG A 22 -0.30 -5.84 3.86
CA ARG A 22 -0.22 -5.12 5.14
C ARG A 22 -0.13 -3.60 4.93
N VAL A 23 0.69 -3.19 3.96
CA VAL A 23 0.81 -1.78 3.55
C VAL A 23 -0.54 -1.26 3.06
N TRP A 24 -1.25 -2.04 2.24
CA TRP A 24 -2.57 -1.68 1.71
C TRP A 24 -3.64 -1.60 2.79
N GLN A 25 -3.60 -2.49 3.77
CA GLN A 25 -4.46 -2.41 4.95
C GLN A 25 -4.22 -1.11 5.72
N HIS A 26 -2.97 -0.78 6.02
CA HIS A 26 -2.60 0.47 6.72
C HIS A 26 -3.00 1.72 5.91
N PHE A 27 -2.81 1.67 4.60
CA PHE A 27 -3.21 2.74 3.68
C PHE A 27 -4.71 3.01 3.78
N LYS A 28 -5.54 1.97 3.58
CA LYS A 28 -7.01 2.07 3.63
C LYS A 28 -7.53 2.49 4.99
N LEU A 29 -6.89 2.07 6.08
CA LEU A 29 -7.24 2.51 7.43
C LEU A 29 -7.16 4.03 7.58
N GLY A 30 -6.15 4.67 7.00
CA GLY A 30 -6.02 6.13 7.03
C GLY A 30 -6.95 6.88 6.09
N LEU A 31 -7.62 6.19 5.16
CA LEU A 31 -8.68 6.73 4.33
C LEU A 31 -10.08 6.44 4.88
N ARG A 32 -10.20 5.70 5.99
CA ARG A 32 -11.50 5.41 6.58
C ARG A 32 -12.25 6.71 6.86
N TRP A 33 -13.55 6.66 6.63
CA TRP A 33 -14.49 7.77 6.84
C TRP A 33 -14.35 8.94 5.86
N GLN A 34 -13.43 8.87 4.89
CA GLN A 34 -13.38 9.82 3.79
C GLN A 34 -14.40 9.43 2.71
N LEU A 35 -15.16 10.41 2.22
CA LEU A 35 -16.17 10.21 1.17
C LEU A 35 -15.91 11.18 -0.01
N PRO A 36 -14.88 10.93 -0.83
CA PRO A 36 -14.58 11.77 -1.99
C PRO A 36 -15.75 11.75 -2.98
N LYS A 37 -16.08 12.92 -3.53
CA LYS A 37 -17.22 13.10 -4.44
C LYS A 37 -16.91 12.79 -5.90
N ASN A 38 -15.64 12.68 -6.24
CA ASN A 38 -15.16 12.35 -7.57
C ASN A 38 -13.77 11.68 -7.50
N LEU A 39 -13.28 11.22 -8.66
CA LEU A 39 -12.00 10.53 -8.75
C LEU A 39 -10.81 11.42 -8.41
N ASP A 40 -10.86 12.72 -8.70
CA ASP A 40 -9.75 13.63 -8.43
C ASP A 40 -9.57 13.90 -6.93
N ALA A 41 -10.69 14.04 -6.21
CA ALA A 41 -10.68 14.10 -4.75
C ALA A 41 -10.11 12.82 -4.14
N LEU A 42 -10.47 11.64 -4.68
CA LEU A 42 -9.88 10.38 -4.22
C LEU A 42 -8.38 10.34 -4.51
N ARG A 43 -7.93 10.73 -5.70
CA ARG A 43 -6.50 10.76 -6.07
C ARG A 43 -5.70 11.67 -5.13
N LEU A 44 -6.24 12.83 -4.77
CA LEU A 44 -5.60 13.76 -3.85
C LEU A 44 -5.45 13.14 -2.45
N LEU A 45 -6.52 12.54 -1.92
CA LEU A 45 -6.48 11.85 -0.63
C LEU A 45 -5.49 10.68 -0.64
N MET A 46 -5.48 9.89 -1.71
CA MET A 46 -4.55 8.79 -1.88
C MET A 46 -3.10 9.27 -1.92
N ARG A 47 -2.81 10.35 -2.66
CA ARG A 47 -1.49 10.96 -2.73
C ARG A 47 -1.02 11.45 -1.36
N ALA A 48 -1.83 12.25 -0.67
CA ALA A 48 -1.50 12.74 0.67
C ALA A 48 -1.24 11.59 1.65
N ARG A 49 -2.01 10.50 1.55
CA ARG A 49 -1.82 9.32 2.39
C ARG A 49 -0.52 8.58 2.06
N LEU A 50 -0.15 8.43 0.79
CA LEU A 50 1.12 7.83 0.38
C LEU A 50 2.32 8.67 0.84
N GLU A 51 2.23 10.00 0.75
CA GLU A 51 3.29 10.92 1.18
C GLU A 51 3.55 10.84 2.71
N ALA A 52 2.51 10.52 3.50
CA ALA A 52 2.65 10.29 4.94
C ALA A 52 3.26 8.92 5.29
N MET A 53 3.32 7.97 4.35
CA MET A 53 3.87 6.63 4.56
C MET A 53 5.37 6.61 4.21
N THR A 54 6.17 7.22 5.08
CA THR A 54 7.64 7.28 4.93
C THR A 54 8.27 5.88 4.94
N LYS A 55 9.54 5.78 4.58
CA LYS A 55 10.27 4.49 4.59
C LYS A 55 10.25 3.83 5.96
N GLU A 56 10.36 4.63 7.02
CA GLU A 56 10.35 4.19 8.41
C GLU A 56 8.96 3.64 8.79
N VAL A 57 7.90 4.31 8.35
CA VAL A 57 6.51 3.84 8.53
C VAL A 57 6.32 2.51 7.79
N ILE A 58 6.73 2.42 6.52
CA ILE A 58 6.62 1.18 5.74
C ILE A 58 7.37 0.04 6.42
N ALA A 59 8.62 0.27 6.83
CA ALA A 59 9.44 -0.72 7.53
C ALA A 59 8.75 -1.22 8.82
N SER A 60 8.17 -0.31 9.61
CA SER A 60 7.44 -0.69 10.83
C SER A 60 6.18 -1.54 10.59
N ILE A 61 5.59 -1.46 9.38
CA ILE A 61 4.37 -2.22 9.01
C ILE A 61 4.73 -3.63 8.54
N VAL A 62 5.81 -3.77 7.78
CA VAL A 62 6.16 -5.05 7.13
C VAL A 62 7.16 -5.88 7.93
N GLY A 63 7.89 -5.27 8.86
CA GLY A 63 8.96 -5.91 9.62
C GLY A 63 10.31 -5.78 8.94
#